data_AF-D8VN47-F1
#
_entry.id   AF-D8VN47-F1
#
_cell.length_a   1.000
_cell.length_b   1.000
_cell.length_c   1.000
_cell.angle_alpha   90.00
_cell.angle_beta   90.00
_cell.angle_gamma   90.00
#
_symmetry.space_group_name_H-M   'P 1'
#
loop_
_entity.id
_entity.type
_entity.pdbx_description
1 polymer ?
#
loop_
_entity_poly.entity_id
_entity_poly.type
_entity_poly.pdbx_seq_one_letter_code
_entity_poly.pdbx_strand_id
1 'polypeptide(L)'
;MMTYSKKLAAPLLSIGLLSVCASVFADDKSAIFSSDFEGDSQKWALVYGAELDSTQAHSGTNSIKVENEASIRTKGMVAESGTMEIWLRTSTNVTNYKIKVLVNSSLSNDAGWVQVGMLEGTHPNTDYHAKRISVDDPGKKYIRLDIESVGGVLNIDDISLDRILLSTALQKNQQQVFDEIMGKLRDDQSYQVQTDALKKLGETYTSQIEIQRQYIEYSNGIYSTISLVLATSERSKMANPLGYVTFKRVIDDVKKVSSPIQKTRMDSLIRPFGDIATASLNVVTAGAFTAFAEPFKSIVATTFEKSSYENAGVSKEAQKFAEKNGLSTYQTAEKFLGEIEKELAKANGLDKDLADIQTEVDRFRKDLSKHLKDYLVYGGHDKQSENFNRVMSKDDQVRTAALKVINEGFAKQAEAVQTRSTSNAQLVQFMLRANSNIDELQEYKERFNQITSAMITFYDKFDKSISPDQNPFSNADDRKAWEMHATKTRNYIQQSKEAFKKAYL
;
A
#
# COMPACT_ATOMS: atom_id res chain seq x y z
N MET A 1 52.35 25.56 -13.36
CA MET A 1 52.99 26.38 -14.42
C MET A 1 53.22 25.49 -15.63
N MET A 2 53.07 26.02 -16.85
CA MET A 2 52.98 25.33 -18.16
C MET A 2 51.53 25.03 -18.62
N THR A 3 50.91 25.87 -19.46
CA THR A 3 51.04 26.03 -20.95
C THR A 3 50.39 24.87 -21.72
N TYR A 4 49.56 25.00 -22.78
CA TYR A 4 49.19 26.08 -23.71
C TYR A 4 47.91 25.69 -24.50
N SER A 5 47.09 26.69 -24.84
CA SER A 5 46.46 27.06 -26.14
C SER A 5 45.75 26.05 -27.07
N LYS A 6 44.56 26.43 -27.59
CA LYS A 6 44.35 27.01 -28.95
C LYS A 6 42.89 27.39 -29.25
N LYS A 7 42.76 28.40 -30.13
CA LYS A 7 41.54 29.07 -30.64
C LYS A 7 40.69 28.18 -31.57
N LEU A 8 39.39 28.49 -31.68
CA LEU A 8 38.69 28.48 -32.98
C LEU A 8 37.44 29.39 -32.94
N ALA A 9 37.25 30.10 -34.05
CA ALA A 9 36.22 31.08 -34.33
C ALA A 9 35.02 30.47 -35.08
N ALA A 10 33.88 31.14 -34.93
CA ALA A 10 32.56 30.98 -35.58
C ALA A 10 32.61 31.01 -37.14
N PRO A 11 31.54 30.71 -37.96
CA PRO A 11 30.12 31.09 -37.72
C PRO A 11 28.95 30.24 -38.34
N LEU A 12 27.72 30.58 -37.91
CA LEU A 12 26.37 30.60 -38.55
C LEU A 12 25.84 29.52 -39.55
N LEU A 13 24.65 28.95 -39.21
CA LEU A 13 23.45 28.62 -40.04
C LEU A 13 22.46 27.86 -39.11
N SER A 14 21.40 28.45 -38.54
CA SER A 14 20.06 28.81 -39.08
C SER A 14 19.06 27.65 -39.31
N ILE A 15 17.85 27.84 -38.77
CA ILE A 15 16.52 27.27 -39.12
C ILE A 15 16.15 25.91 -38.51
N GLY A 16 15.10 25.92 -37.69
CA GLY A 16 14.40 24.69 -37.27
C GLY A 16 13.58 24.83 -35.99
N LEU A 17 12.60 25.75 -35.97
CA LEU A 17 11.47 25.67 -35.04
C LEU A 17 10.81 24.30 -35.18
N LEU A 18 10.74 23.51 -34.11
CA LEU A 18 9.65 22.57 -33.86
C LEU A 18 9.61 22.23 -32.38
N SER A 19 8.65 22.89 -31.74
CA SER A 19 7.80 22.40 -30.65
C SER A 19 8.47 21.57 -29.57
N VAL A 20 8.67 22.24 -28.44
CA VAL A 20 8.60 21.67 -27.09
C VAL A 20 7.39 20.72 -27.04
N CYS A 21 7.63 19.41 -27.11
CA CYS A 21 6.68 18.43 -26.59
C CYS A 21 6.74 18.57 -25.08
N ALA A 22 6.06 19.59 -24.56
CA ALA A 22 5.57 19.59 -23.21
C ALA A 22 4.73 18.32 -23.13
N SER A 23 5.24 17.33 -22.39
CA SER A 23 4.41 16.31 -21.79
C SER A 23 3.39 17.04 -20.94
N VAL A 24 2.25 17.37 -21.56
CA VAL A 24 1.00 17.66 -20.87
C VAL A 24 0.66 16.36 -20.17
N PHE A 25 1.13 16.22 -18.94
CA PHE A 25 0.54 15.30 -17.99
C PHE A 25 -0.94 15.68 -17.91
N ALA A 26 -1.81 14.80 -18.41
CA ALA A 26 -3.21 14.83 -18.02
C ALA A 26 -3.22 14.51 -16.52
N ASP A 27 -3.40 15.55 -15.73
CA ASP A 27 -3.46 15.55 -14.28
C ASP A 27 -4.86 15.07 -13.85
N ASP A 28 -5.10 13.76 -13.90
CA ASP A 28 -6.43 13.18 -13.58
C ASP A 28 -6.58 12.79 -12.09
N LYS A 29 -5.72 13.35 -11.22
CA LYS A 29 -5.91 13.44 -9.77
C LYS A 29 -5.67 14.87 -9.29
N SER A 30 -6.58 15.78 -9.62
CA SER A 30 -6.55 17.11 -9.02
C SER A 30 -6.99 17.00 -7.55
N ALA A 31 -6.05 17.17 -6.62
CA ALA A 31 -6.38 17.38 -5.21
C ALA A 31 -7.26 18.64 -5.10
N ILE A 32 -8.49 18.46 -4.62
CA ILE A 32 -9.49 19.54 -4.51
C ILE A 32 -9.26 20.33 -3.22
N PHE A 33 -8.72 19.63 -2.22
CA PHE A 33 -8.32 20.18 -0.94
C PHE A 33 -7.06 19.46 -0.47
N SER A 34 -6.13 20.20 0.12
CA SER A 34 -4.92 19.66 0.75
C SER A 34 -4.51 20.56 1.89
N SER A 35 -4.05 19.99 2.99
CA SER A 35 -3.55 20.71 4.15
C SER A 35 -2.46 19.91 4.84
N ASP A 36 -1.28 20.49 4.88
CA ASP A 36 -0.07 20.10 5.61
C ASP A 36 0.07 20.88 6.94
N PHE A 37 -0.95 21.66 7.31
CA PHE A 37 -0.97 22.52 8.49
C PHE A 37 0.11 23.62 8.53
N GLU A 38 0.67 23.96 7.36
CA GLU A 38 1.68 25.02 7.23
C GLU A 38 1.10 26.39 6.85
N GLY A 39 1.81 27.45 7.28
CA GLY A 39 1.63 28.83 6.84
C GLY A 39 0.44 29.60 7.44
N ASP A 40 0.40 30.92 7.17
CA ASP A 40 -0.61 31.86 7.69
C ASP A 40 -2.04 31.57 7.20
N SER A 41 -2.17 30.79 6.12
CA SER A 41 -3.43 30.38 5.51
C SER A 41 -3.90 29.00 5.98
N GLN A 42 -3.70 28.66 7.25
CA GLN A 42 -4.15 27.39 7.81
C GLN A 42 -5.61 27.14 7.44
N LYS A 43 -5.86 26.11 6.62
CA LYS A 43 -7.17 25.84 6.00
C LYS A 43 -8.20 25.27 6.98
N TRP A 44 -7.73 24.83 8.14
CA TRP A 44 -8.53 24.32 9.25
C TRP A 44 -8.66 25.35 10.36
N ALA A 45 -9.86 25.46 10.92
CA ALA A 45 -10.14 26.07 12.21
C ALA A 45 -10.11 24.97 13.27
N LEU A 46 -9.26 25.14 14.28
CA LEU A 46 -9.22 24.29 15.46
C LEU A 46 -10.35 24.73 16.38
N VAL A 47 -11.44 23.96 16.46
CA VAL A 47 -12.64 24.35 17.21
C VAL A 47 -12.39 24.15 18.70
N TYR A 48 -11.92 22.97 19.09
CA TYR A 48 -11.45 22.67 20.44
C TYR A 48 -10.53 21.45 20.44
N GLY A 49 -9.72 21.30 21.50
CA GLY A 49 -8.98 20.07 21.81
C GLY A 49 -7.85 19.65 20.86
N ALA A 50 -7.71 20.35 19.73
CA ALA A 50 -6.64 20.19 18.77
C ALA A 50 -5.60 21.31 18.95
N GLU A 51 -4.33 20.92 19.02
CA GLU A 51 -3.18 21.84 19.13
C GLU A 51 -2.24 21.64 17.95
N LEU A 52 -1.58 22.71 17.48
CA LEU A 52 -0.48 22.57 16.55
C LEU A 52 0.75 22.01 17.30
N ASP A 53 1.33 20.96 16.77
CA ASP A 53 2.53 20.31 17.31
C ASP A 53 3.63 20.30 16.26
N SER A 54 4.71 21.03 16.57
CA SER A 54 5.87 21.16 15.70
C SER A 54 6.93 20.08 15.93
N THR A 55 6.67 19.10 16.79
CA THR A 55 7.65 18.07 17.17
C THR A 55 7.41 16.73 16.48
N GLN A 56 6.20 16.48 15.99
CA GLN A 56 5.80 15.20 15.41
C GLN A 56 5.12 15.35 14.04
N ALA A 57 5.64 16.20 13.15
CA ALA A 57 5.12 16.34 11.79
C ALA A 57 5.41 15.10 10.91
N HIS A 58 4.48 14.76 10.02
CA HIS A 58 4.68 13.80 8.95
C HIS A 58 5.41 14.46 7.77
N SER A 59 4.98 15.66 7.39
CA SER A 59 5.63 16.52 6.40
C SER A 59 5.68 17.97 6.90
N GLY A 60 6.59 18.78 6.36
CA GLY A 60 6.72 20.17 6.82
C GLY A 60 7.23 20.31 8.26
N THR A 61 6.58 21.18 9.03
CA THR A 61 6.99 21.62 10.37
C THR A 61 5.94 21.31 11.44
N ASN A 62 4.65 21.28 11.09
CA ASN A 62 3.52 21.24 12.01
C ASN A 62 2.63 20.02 11.75
N SER A 63 2.01 19.52 12.81
CA SER A 63 0.93 18.54 12.77
C SER A 63 -0.17 18.97 13.73
N ILE A 64 -1.32 18.28 13.72
CA ILE A 64 -2.36 18.44 14.73
C ILE A 64 -2.24 17.36 15.79
N LYS A 65 -2.09 17.77 17.03
CA LYS A 65 -2.05 16.91 18.22
C LYS A 65 -3.41 16.87 18.92
N VAL A 66 -3.88 15.67 19.25
CA VAL A 66 -5.12 15.41 19.99
C VAL A 66 -4.86 14.43 21.13
N GLU A 67 -5.16 14.83 22.37
CA GLU A 67 -4.92 13.98 23.55
C GLU A 67 -6.16 13.23 24.06
N ASN A 68 -7.36 13.83 23.89
CA ASN A 68 -8.63 13.24 24.32
C ASN A 68 -9.67 13.42 23.22
N GLU A 69 -10.43 14.51 23.26
CA GLU A 69 -11.40 14.86 22.23
C GLU A 69 -11.01 16.16 21.57
N ALA A 70 -11.15 16.23 20.25
CA ALA A 70 -10.93 17.43 19.49
C ALA A 70 -11.96 17.57 18.37
N SER A 71 -12.19 18.80 17.94
CA SER A 71 -12.92 19.06 16.71
C SER A 71 -12.18 20.08 15.88
N ILE A 72 -11.98 19.77 14.60
CA ILE A 72 -11.39 20.67 13.62
C ILE A 72 -12.32 20.77 12.42
N ARG A 73 -12.41 21.94 11.79
CA ARG A 73 -13.23 22.12 10.59
C ARG A 73 -12.55 22.96 9.52
N THR A 74 -12.94 22.82 8.27
CA THR A 74 -12.43 23.68 7.20
C THR A 74 -12.92 25.13 7.39
N LYS A 75 -12.05 26.12 7.13
CA LYS A 75 -12.42 27.55 7.14
C LYS A 75 -13.21 27.97 5.90
N GLY A 76 -13.00 27.26 4.79
CA GLY A 76 -13.72 27.43 3.53
C GLY A 76 -14.49 26.17 3.16
N MET A 77 -15.45 26.33 2.24
CA MET A 77 -16.12 25.19 1.64
C MET A 77 -15.17 24.47 0.69
N VAL A 78 -15.16 23.14 0.76
CA VAL A 78 -14.48 22.30 -0.22
C VAL A 78 -15.39 22.14 -1.44
N ALA A 79 -14.81 22.22 -2.65
CA ALA A 79 -15.57 22.47 -3.86
C ALA A 79 -16.46 21.30 -4.32
N GLU A 80 -16.08 20.06 -4.00
CA GLU A 80 -16.77 18.84 -4.41
C GLU A 80 -16.42 17.65 -3.50
N SER A 81 -17.19 16.56 -3.61
CA SER A 81 -16.97 15.29 -2.88
C SER A 81 -15.69 14.60 -3.34
N GLY A 82 -15.09 13.81 -2.45
CA GLY A 82 -13.78 13.21 -2.72
C GLY A 82 -13.45 12.00 -1.84
N THR A 83 -12.33 11.34 -2.13
CA THR A 83 -11.70 10.44 -1.17
C THR A 83 -10.75 11.25 -0.30
N MET A 84 -11.02 11.31 0.99
CA MET A 84 -10.17 11.97 1.97
C MET A 84 -9.09 11.00 2.42
N GLU A 85 -7.83 11.39 2.29
CA GLU A 85 -6.68 10.74 2.91
C GLU A 85 -6.22 11.57 4.11
N ILE A 86 -5.95 10.91 5.22
CA ILE A 86 -5.48 11.50 6.48
C ILE A 86 -4.28 10.69 6.97
N TRP A 87 -3.17 11.35 7.25
CA TRP A 87 -2.00 10.71 7.87
C TRP A 87 -2.12 10.78 9.38
N LEU A 88 -2.04 9.62 10.03
CA LEU A 88 -2.28 9.46 11.47
C LEU A 88 -1.08 8.80 12.12
N ARG A 89 -0.77 9.21 13.35
CA ARG A 89 0.27 8.60 14.18
C ARG A 89 -0.21 8.52 15.62
N THR A 90 -0.11 7.34 16.22
CA THR A 90 -0.42 7.15 17.65
C THR A 90 0.85 7.23 18.50
N SER A 91 0.75 7.80 19.71
CA SER A 91 1.89 7.90 20.62
C SER A 91 2.28 6.56 21.26
N THR A 92 1.34 5.61 21.32
CA THR A 92 1.58 4.25 21.82
C THR A 92 0.83 3.22 20.97
N ASN A 93 1.17 1.94 21.15
CA ASN A 93 0.50 0.81 20.49
C ASN A 93 -0.87 0.44 21.10
N VAL A 94 -1.22 1.01 22.25
CA VAL A 94 -2.53 0.82 22.91
C VAL A 94 -3.46 2.02 22.73
N THR A 95 -2.99 3.07 22.05
CA THR A 95 -3.80 4.25 21.76
C THR A 95 -4.83 3.91 20.70
N ASN A 96 -6.10 4.08 21.06
CA ASN A 96 -7.25 3.93 20.17
C ASN A 96 -7.65 5.31 19.68
N TYR A 97 -8.04 5.42 18.42
CA TYR A 97 -8.63 6.64 17.89
C TYR A 97 -9.94 6.37 17.16
N LYS A 98 -10.78 7.41 17.12
CA LYS A 98 -12.02 7.47 16.35
C LYS A 98 -12.17 8.87 15.78
N ILE A 99 -12.29 8.98 14.47
CA ILE A 99 -12.44 10.25 13.74
C ILE A 99 -13.74 10.16 12.97
N LYS A 100 -14.75 10.91 13.40
CA LYS A 100 -15.99 11.11 12.65
C LYS A 100 -15.75 12.21 11.64
N VAL A 101 -16.08 11.94 10.39
CA VAL A 101 -16.06 12.92 9.31
C VAL A 101 -17.48 13.44 9.11
N LEU A 102 -17.67 14.73 9.32
CA LEU A 102 -18.95 15.40 9.20
C LEU A 102 -18.91 16.49 8.13
N VAL A 103 -20.05 16.75 7.51
CA VAL A 103 -20.22 17.80 6.51
C VAL A 103 -21.38 18.71 6.84
N ASN A 104 -21.31 19.95 6.39
CA ASN A 104 -22.41 20.91 6.49
C ASN A 104 -22.41 21.88 5.31
N SER A 105 -23.60 22.29 4.87
CA SER A 105 -23.77 23.28 3.79
C SER A 105 -23.63 24.72 4.28
N SER A 106 -23.66 24.94 5.60
CA SER A 106 -23.42 26.25 6.23
C SER A 106 -22.31 26.16 7.26
N LEU A 107 -21.60 27.27 7.45
CA LEU A 107 -20.60 27.37 8.51
C LEU A 107 -21.34 27.50 9.85
N SER A 108 -21.57 26.37 10.50
CA SER A 108 -22.23 26.27 11.81
C SER A 108 -21.27 25.69 12.84
N ASN A 109 -21.39 26.10 14.10
CA ASN A 109 -20.58 25.53 15.18
C ASN A 109 -21.21 24.21 15.69
N ASP A 110 -22.55 24.15 15.82
CA ASP A 110 -23.19 23.02 16.53
C ASP A 110 -24.30 22.31 15.74
N ALA A 111 -25.09 23.01 14.92
CA ALA A 111 -26.27 22.44 14.26
C ALA A 111 -26.05 22.15 12.76
N GLY A 112 -26.67 21.07 12.27
CA GLY A 112 -26.76 20.74 10.84
C GLY A 112 -25.58 19.93 10.27
N TRP A 113 -24.68 19.44 11.13
CA TRP A 113 -23.60 18.55 10.72
C TRP A 113 -24.13 17.13 10.50
N VAL A 114 -23.80 16.56 9.34
CA VAL A 114 -24.16 15.17 8.97
C VAL A 114 -22.88 14.35 8.92
N GLN A 115 -22.84 13.25 9.66
CA GLN A 115 -21.72 12.31 9.58
C GLN A 115 -21.75 11.58 8.23
N VAL A 116 -20.65 11.65 7.48
CA VAL A 116 -20.47 10.98 6.18
C VAL A 116 -19.46 9.85 6.22
N GLY A 117 -18.70 9.74 7.31
CA GLY A 117 -17.71 8.70 7.47
C GLY A 117 -17.19 8.62 8.89
N MET A 118 -16.56 7.49 9.22
CA MET A 118 -15.84 7.29 10.46
C MET A 118 -14.56 6.47 10.21
N LEU A 119 -13.44 6.96 10.72
CA LEU A 119 -12.19 6.21 10.80
C LEU A 119 -11.99 5.78 12.25
N GLU A 120 -11.76 4.50 12.49
CA GLU A 120 -11.42 4.01 13.82
C GLU A 120 -10.26 3.03 13.76
N GLY A 121 -9.50 2.93 14.84
CA GLY A 121 -8.47 1.91 14.95
C GLY A 121 -7.45 2.11 16.05
N THR A 122 -6.57 1.12 16.13
CA THR A 122 -5.29 1.16 16.83
C THR A 122 -4.17 0.92 15.82
N HIS A 123 -2.94 1.25 16.18
CA HIS A 123 -1.78 0.92 15.35
C HIS A 123 -0.69 0.22 16.17
N PRO A 124 -0.07 -0.86 15.66
CA PRO A 124 0.92 -1.63 16.43
C PRO A 124 2.24 -0.89 16.67
N ASN A 125 2.48 0.20 15.95
CA ASN A 125 3.66 1.05 16.07
C ASN A 125 3.28 2.54 16.12
N THR A 126 4.27 3.39 16.38
CA THR A 126 4.11 4.84 16.52
C THR A 126 4.53 5.60 15.27
N ASP A 127 4.57 4.93 14.11
CA ASP A 127 4.85 5.58 12.83
C ASP A 127 3.57 6.20 12.25
N TYR A 128 3.73 7.13 11.32
CA TYR A 128 2.62 7.65 10.53
C TYR A 128 2.09 6.60 9.55
N HIS A 129 0.77 6.51 9.45
CA HIS A 129 0.05 5.68 8.48
C HIS A 129 -1.11 6.45 7.87
N ALA A 130 -1.34 6.23 6.57
CA ALA A 130 -2.46 6.83 5.86
C ALA A 130 -3.76 6.08 6.16
N LYS A 131 -4.85 6.81 6.37
CA LYS A 131 -6.23 6.30 6.37
C LYS A 131 -7.06 7.05 5.36
N ARG A 132 -7.89 6.31 4.63
CA ARG A 132 -8.76 6.87 3.60
C ARG A 132 -10.22 6.67 3.93
N ILE A 133 -11.02 7.68 3.63
CA ILE A 133 -12.46 7.66 3.78
C ILE A 133 -13.14 8.48 2.70
N SER A 134 -14.26 7.98 2.19
CA SER A 134 -15.05 8.72 1.21
C SER A 134 -15.84 9.83 1.91
N VAL A 135 -15.73 11.06 1.39
CA VAL A 135 -16.50 12.22 1.86
C VAL A 135 -17.66 12.42 0.92
N ASP A 136 -18.80 11.89 1.32
CA ASP A 136 -19.84 11.49 0.39
C ASP A 136 -21.05 12.45 0.28
N ASP A 137 -20.84 13.77 0.16
CA ASP A 137 -21.94 14.76 0.00
C ASP A 137 -21.77 15.68 -1.24
N PRO A 138 -22.72 15.69 -2.19
CA PRO A 138 -22.65 16.52 -3.39
C PRO A 138 -22.77 18.02 -3.09
N GLY A 139 -21.84 18.78 -3.67
CA GLY A 139 -21.82 20.25 -3.62
C GLY A 139 -20.73 20.80 -2.73
N LYS A 140 -20.66 22.14 -2.66
CA LYS A 140 -19.70 22.82 -1.79
C LYS A 140 -20.11 22.61 -0.34
N LYS A 141 -19.22 22.06 0.51
CA LYS A 141 -19.50 21.78 1.93
C LYS A 141 -18.33 22.17 2.82
N TYR A 142 -18.63 22.51 4.06
CA TYR A 142 -17.64 22.52 5.13
C TYR A 142 -17.43 21.10 5.62
N ILE A 143 -16.20 20.76 5.97
CA ILE A 143 -15.85 19.46 6.56
C ILE A 143 -15.46 19.70 8.02
N ARG A 144 -15.94 18.85 8.93
CA ARG A 144 -15.54 18.79 10.34
C ARG A 144 -15.06 17.39 10.66
N LEU A 145 -13.97 17.30 11.41
CA LEU A 145 -13.46 16.07 11.98
C LEU A 145 -13.65 16.14 13.48
N ASP A 146 -14.52 15.29 14.01
CA ASP A 146 -14.62 15.09 15.46
C ASP A 146 -13.78 13.88 15.82
N ILE A 147 -12.74 14.11 16.62
CA ILE A 147 -11.65 13.20 16.88
C ILE A 147 -11.70 12.82 18.36
N GLU A 148 -11.66 11.52 18.64
CA GLU A 148 -11.55 10.94 19.97
C GLU A 148 -10.28 10.08 19.99
N SER A 149 -9.44 10.25 21.01
CA SER A 149 -8.23 9.48 21.28
C SER A 149 -8.28 8.96 22.72
N VAL A 150 -7.99 7.67 22.92
CA VAL A 150 -8.03 7.01 24.23
C VAL A 150 -6.72 6.25 24.44
N GLY A 151 -6.11 6.43 25.61
CA GLY A 151 -4.88 5.73 25.96
C GLY A 151 -3.63 6.30 25.29
N GLY A 152 -3.65 7.56 24.86
CA GLY A 152 -2.49 8.29 24.36
C GLY A 152 -2.86 9.43 23.41
N VAL A 153 -1.85 9.98 22.75
CA VAL A 153 -1.94 11.11 21.83
C VAL A 153 -2.05 10.62 20.39
N LEU A 154 -2.91 11.27 19.61
CA LEU A 154 -3.01 11.12 18.17
C LEU A 154 -2.43 12.37 17.49
N ASN A 155 -1.45 12.18 16.63
CA ASN A 155 -0.96 13.21 15.72
C ASN A 155 -1.59 12.99 14.33
N ILE A 156 -2.07 14.06 13.71
CA ILE A 156 -2.73 14.08 12.41
C ILE A 156 -1.99 15.05 11.50
N ASP A 157 -1.68 14.63 10.28
CA ASP A 157 -1.00 15.44 9.29
C ASP A 157 -1.49 15.14 7.87
N ASP A 158 -1.07 15.95 6.88
CA ASP A 158 -1.26 15.76 5.44
C ASP A 158 -2.68 15.33 5.02
N ILE A 159 -3.68 16.13 5.38
CA ILE A 159 -5.07 15.87 4.99
C ILE A 159 -5.29 16.29 3.55
N SER A 160 -5.64 15.34 2.69
CA SER A 160 -5.98 15.60 1.28
C SER A 160 -7.36 15.08 0.92
N LEU A 161 -8.02 15.73 -0.03
CA LEU A 161 -9.28 15.29 -0.64
C LEU A 161 -9.09 15.21 -2.16
N ASP A 162 -9.07 13.99 -2.67
CA ASP A 162 -8.94 13.69 -4.10
C ASP A 162 -10.32 13.60 -4.76
N ARG A 163 -10.44 14.12 -6.00
CA ARG A 163 -11.67 13.99 -6.79
C ARG A 163 -11.99 12.52 -7.05
N ILE A 164 -13.25 12.13 -6.85
CA ILE A 164 -13.74 10.79 -7.21
C ILE A 164 -14.11 10.72 -8.69
N LEU A 165 -13.88 9.57 -9.32
CA LEU A 165 -14.28 9.28 -10.71
C LEU A 165 -15.81 9.40 -10.90
N LEU A 166 -16.23 9.84 -12.10
CA LEU A 166 -17.63 10.07 -12.50
C LEU A 166 -18.58 8.89 -12.19
N SER A 167 -18.06 7.65 -12.17
CA SER A 167 -18.79 6.44 -11.80
C SER A 167 -19.32 6.47 -10.35
N THR A 168 -18.59 7.05 -9.41
CA THR A 168 -19.01 7.19 -8.00
C THR A 168 -20.04 8.30 -7.82
N ALA A 169 -19.96 9.38 -8.61
CA ALA A 169 -20.97 10.45 -8.63
C ALA A 169 -22.30 9.97 -9.26
N LEU A 170 -22.23 9.15 -10.30
CA LEU A 170 -23.39 8.50 -10.92
C LEU A 170 -24.11 7.56 -9.95
N GLN A 171 -23.39 6.96 -9.00
CA GLN A 171 -23.95 6.09 -7.97
C GLN A 171 -24.81 6.82 -6.93
N LYS A 172 -24.60 8.10 -6.64
CA LYS A 172 -25.43 8.85 -5.67
C LYS A 172 -26.72 9.42 -6.24
N ASN A 173 -26.78 9.67 -7.55
CA ASN A 173 -28.06 9.88 -8.22
C ASN A 173 -29.03 8.71 -7.94
N GLN A 174 -28.50 7.51 -7.67
CA GLN A 174 -29.27 6.28 -7.45
C GLN A 174 -29.93 6.22 -6.06
N GLN A 175 -29.32 6.81 -5.01
CA GLN A 175 -29.92 6.85 -3.67
C GLN A 175 -31.08 7.85 -3.60
N GLN A 176 -30.92 9.01 -4.25
CA GLN A 176 -32.00 9.97 -4.44
C GLN A 176 -33.17 9.40 -5.24
N VAL A 177 -32.87 8.59 -6.25
CA VAL A 177 -33.87 7.85 -7.03
C VAL A 177 -34.58 6.81 -6.18
N PHE A 178 -33.89 6.10 -5.29
CA PHE A 178 -34.52 5.13 -4.40
C PHE A 178 -35.50 5.78 -3.39
N ASP A 179 -35.10 6.89 -2.78
CA ASP A 179 -35.99 7.65 -1.88
C ASP A 179 -37.24 8.16 -2.63
N GLU A 180 -37.06 8.61 -3.87
CA GLU A 180 -38.15 8.98 -4.77
C GLU A 180 -39.04 7.78 -5.12
N ILE A 181 -38.46 6.59 -5.33
CA ILE A 181 -39.18 5.35 -5.63
C ILE A 181 -40.01 4.86 -4.43
N MET A 182 -39.43 4.82 -3.23
CA MET A 182 -40.12 4.39 -2.01
C MET A 182 -41.21 5.36 -1.59
N GLY A 183 -41.01 6.67 -1.82
CA GLY A 183 -42.06 7.68 -1.69
C GLY A 183 -43.24 7.41 -2.64
N LYS A 184 -42.97 7.15 -3.92
CA LYS A 184 -44.01 6.93 -4.94
C LYS A 184 -44.73 5.58 -4.83
N LEU A 185 -44.07 4.54 -4.31
CA LEU A 185 -44.69 3.25 -3.98
C LEU A 185 -45.61 3.34 -2.76
N ARG A 186 -45.29 4.20 -1.79
CA ARG A 186 -46.11 4.46 -0.61
C ARG A 186 -47.36 5.29 -0.93
N ASP A 187 -47.28 6.17 -1.92
CA ASP A 187 -48.32 7.14 -2.25
C ASP A 187 -49.27 6.68 -3.40
N ASP A 188 -49.21 5.40 -3.80
CA ASP A 188 -50.09 4.75 -4.80
C ASP A 188 -50.22 5.51 -6.14
N GLN A 189 -49.12 6.06 -6.66
CA GLN A 189 -49.10 6.79 -7.93
C GLN A 189 -48.44 6.01 -9.07
N SER A 190 -49.22 5.82 -10.15
CA SER A 190 -48.85 5.47 -11.53
C SER A 190 -47.85 4.33 -11.75
N TYR A 191 -48.35 3.20 -12.27
CA TYR A 191 -47.56 2.05 -12.73
C TYR A 191 -46.41 2.40 -13.70
N GLN A 192 -46.56 3.48 -14.48
CA GLN A 192 -45.51 3.97 -15.36
C GLN A 192 -44.26 4.37 -14.56
N VAL A 193 -44.45 5.03 -13.42
CA VAL A 193 -43.35 5.50 -12.57
C VAL A 193 -42.67 4.32 -11.86
N GLN A 194 -43.43 3.30 -11.46
CA GLN A 194 -42.87 2.06 -10.91
C GLN A 194 -42.08 1.24 -11.95
N THR A 195 -42.50 1.30 -13.22
CA THR A 195 -41.77 0.66 -14.32
C THR A 195 -40.43 1.37 -14.59
N ASP A 196 -40.45 2.70 -14.67
CA ASP A 196 -39.26 3.49 -14.95
C ASP A 196 -38.25 3.41 -13.78
N ALA A 197 -38.75 3.31 -12.55
CA ALA A 197 -37.98 3.00 -11.36
C ALA A 197 -37.21 1.67 -11.44
N LEU A 198 -37.89 0.59 -11.84
CA LEU A 198 -37.28 -0.74 -11.96
C LEU A 198 -36.25 -0.82 -13.09
N LYS A 199 -36.49 -0.11 -14.20
CA LYS A 199 -35.50 0.02 -15.28
C LYS A 199 -34.24 0.71 -14.78
N LYS A 200 -34.39 1.82 -14.05
CA LYS A 200 -33.25 2.57 -13.46
C LYS A 200 -32.52 1.76 -12.39
N LEU A 201 -33.23 0.95 -11.61
CA LEU A 201 -32.63 -0.02 -10.68
C LEU A 201 -31.82 -1.08 -11.43
N GLY A 202 -32.31 -1.60 -12.56
CA GLY A 202 -31.57 -2.54 -13.42
C GLY A 202 -30.28 -1.96 -13.99
N GLU A 203 -30.33 -0.71 -14.48
CA GLU A 203 -29.13 0.03 -14.94
C GLU A 203 -28.11 0.19 -13.80
N THR A 204 -28.59 0.53 -12.61
CA THR A 204 -27.77 0.66 -11.40
C THR A 204 -27.12 -0.66 -11.01
N TYR A 205 -27.90 -1.75 -11.00
CA TYR A 205 -27.44 -3.09 -10.68
C TYR A 205 -26.34 -3.54 -11.66
N THR A 206 -26.56 -3.28 -12.95
CA THR A 206 -25.58 -3.54 -14.02
C THR A 206 -24.29 -2.75 -13.83
N SER A 207 -24.37 -1.48 -13.44
CA SER A 207 -23.19 -0.66 -13.12
C SER A 207 -22.41 -1.20 -11.91
N GLN A 208 -23.09 -1.73 -10.89
CA GLN A 208 -22.41 -2.31 -9.71
C GLN A 208 -21.66 -3.59 -10.05
N ILE A 209 -22.13 -4.37 -11.02
CA ILE A 209 -21.42 -5.56 -11.51
C ILE A 209 -20.08 -5.18 -12.13
N GLU A 210 -20.06 -4.11 -12.92
CA GLU A 210 -18.83 -3.62 -13.54
C GLU A 210 -17.84 -3.09 -12.48
N ILE A 211 -18.34 -2.42 -11.44
CA ILE A 211 -17.52 -1.99 -10.29
C ILE A 211 -16.91 -3.19 -9.56
N GLN A 212 -17.72 -4.22 -9.28
CA GLN A 212 -17.22 -5.46 -8.64
C GLN A 212 -16.16 -6.16 -9.50
N ARG A 213 -16.38 -6.25 -10.82
CA ARG A 213 -15.42 -6.80 -11.78
C ARG A 213 -14.08 -6.04 -11.71
N GLN A 214 -14.13 -4.71 -11.76
CA GLN A 214 -12.94 -3.86 -11.68
C GLN A 214 -12.17 -4.09 -10.37
N TYR A 215 -12.85 -4.11 -9.22
CA TYR A 215 -12.17 -4.39 -7.95
C TYR A 215 -11.53 -5.79 -7.89
N ILE A 216 -12.18 -6.82 -8.45
CA ILE A 216 -11.58 -8.15 -8.55
C ILE A 216 -10.31 -8.10 -9.41
N GLU A 217 -10.34 -7.38 -10.54
CA GLU A 217 -9.17 -7.22 -11.42
C GLU A 217 -8.03 -6.44 -10.77
N TYR A 218 -8.33 -5.32 -10.12
CA TYR A 218 -7.34 -4.53 -9.40
C TYR A 218 -6.71 -5.34 -8.28
N SER A 219 -7.51 -6.08 -7.51
CA SER A 219 -6.98 -6.98 -6.47
C SER A 219 -6.17 -8.14 -7.04
N ASN A 220 -6.50 -8.68 -8.22
CA ASN A 220 -5.65 -9.65 -8.92
C ASN A 220 -4.29 -9.02 -9.27
N GLY A 221 -4.29 -7.79 -9.78
CA GLY A 221 -3.09 -7.00 -10.07
C GLY A 221 -2.21 -6.79 -8.83
N ILE A 222 -2.82 -6.34 -7.73
CA ILE A 222 -2.14 -6.15 -6.43
C ILE A 222 -1.55 -7.48 -5.94
N TYR A 223 -2.34 -8.56 -5.94
CA TYR A 223 -1.87 -9.88 -5.49
C TYR A 223 -0.68 -10.40 -6.30
N SER A 224 -0.71 -10.20 -7.62
CA SER A 224 0.41 -10.60 -8.50
C SER A 224 1.66 -9.75 -8.26
N THR A 225 1.49 -8.45 -8.01
CA THR A 225 2.59 -7.53 -7.70
C THR A 225 3.25 -7.89 -6.37
N ILE A 226 2.44 -8.14 -5.34
CA ILE A 226 2.91 -8.60 -4.02
C ILE A 226 3.66 -9.93 -4.14
N SER A 227 3.09 -10.90 -4.86
CA SER A 227 3.73 -12.19 -5.11
C SER A 227 5.11 -12.04 -5.76
N LEU A 228 5.23 -11.12 -6.72
CA LEU A 228 6.50 -10.83 -7.39
C LEU A 228 7.53 -10.19 -6.45
N VAL A 229 7.11 -9.24 -5.61
CA VAL A 229 7.97 -8.61 -4.60
C VAL A 229 8.49 -9.63 -3.59
N LEU A 230 7.62 -10.52 -3.06
CA LEU A 230 8.04 -11.61 -2.17
C LEU A 230 8.99 -12.59 -2.85
N ALA A 231 8.71 -12.96 -4.11
CA ALA A 231 9.53 -13.91 -4.84
C ALA A 231 10.93 -13.36 -5.16
N THR A 232 11.03 -12.07 -5.46
CA THR A 232 12.32 -11.41 -5.75
C THR A 232 13.11 -11.10 -4.49
N SER A 233 12.43 -10.71 -3.40
CA SER A 233 12.97 -10.40 -2.07
C SER A 233 14.28 -9.61 -2.11
N GLU A 234 14.32 -8.55 -2.93
CA GLU A 234 15.54 -7.73 -3.12
C GLU A 234 16.02 -7.11 -1.80
N ARG A 235 15.11 -6.82 -0.87
CA ARG A 235 15.46 -6.34 0.47
C ARG A 235 16.25 -7.39 1.27
N SER A 236 15.84 -8.66 1.23
CA SER A 236 16.50 -9.75 1.95
C SER A 236 17.81 -10.19 1.28
N LYS A 237 18.00 -9.91 -0.02
CA LYS A 237 19.32 -10.05 -0.69
C LYS A 237 20.36 -9.08 -0.11
N MET A 238 19.95 -7.93 0.41
CA MET A 238 20.87 -6.99 1.07
C MET A 238 21.45 -7.57 2.37
N ALA A 239 20.75 -8.51 3.02
CA ALA A 239 21.26 -9.21 4.19
C ALA A 239 22.21 -10.37 3.84
N ASN A 240 22.67 -10.49 2.60
CA ASN A 240 23.59 -11.55 2.18
C ASN A 240 25.05 -11.25 2.58
N PRO A 241 25.67 -12.03 3.48
CA PRO A 241 27.05 -11.81 3.92
C PRO A 241 28.07 -11.76 2.78
N LEU A 242 27.86 -12.52 1.69
CA LEU A 242 28.76 -12.57 0.54
C LEU A 242 28.78 -11.28 -0.30
N GLY A 243 27.83 -10.37 -0.09
CA GLY A 243 27.83 -9.05 -0.73
C GLY A 243 28.93 -8.13 -0.21
N TYR A 244 29.51 -8.46 0.96
CA TYR A 244 30.31 -7.51 1.74
C TYR A 244 31.79 -7.87 1.80
N VAL A 245 32.62 -6.83 1.91
CA VAL A 245 34.08 -6.93 1.91
C VAL A 245 34.57 -7.50 3.24
N THR A 246 33.99 -7.09 4.37
CA THR A 246 34.39 -7.60 5.69
C THR A 246 34.22 -9.11 5.79
N PHE A 247 33.10 -9.65 5.30
CA PHE A 247 32.85 -11.09 5.32
C PHE A 247 33.87 -11.87 4.48
N LYS A 248 34.18 -11.39 3.27
CA LYS A 248 35.18 -12.00 2.38
C LYS A 248 36.56 -12.02 3.04
N ARG A 249 36.96 -10.91 3.68
CA ARG A 249 38.22 -10.83 4.42
C ARG A 249 38.29 -11.85 5.55
N VAL A 250 37.22 -11.98 6.35
CA VAL A 250 37.14 -12.98 7.43
C VAL A 250 37.29 -14.40 6.86
N ILE A 251 36.62 -14.71 5.74
CA ILE A 251 36.77 -16.02 5.07
C ILE A 251 38.22 -16.27 4.64
N ASP A 252 38.86 -15.29 4.02
CA ASP A 252 40.25 -15.41 3.55
C ASP A 252 41.22 -15.63 4.72
N ASP A 253 41.03 -14.89 5.82
CA ASP A 253 41.82 -15.02 7.04
C ASP A 253 41.68 -16.41 7.65
N VAL A 254 40.44 -16.92 7.76
CA VAL A 254 40.18 -18.28 8.24
C VAL A 254 40.78 -19.33 7.30
N LYS A 255 40.62 -19.18 5.98
CA LYS A 255 41.17 -20.12 4.98
C LYS A 255 42.69 -20.18 5.03
N LYS A 256 43.36 -19.07 5.34
CA LYS A 256 44.83 -19.03 5.46
C LYS A 256 45.38 -19.97 6.54
N VAL A 257 44.63 -20.14 7.63
CA VAL A 257 45.03 -20.93 8.81
C VAL A 257 44.29 -22.27 8.92
N SER A 258 43.42 -22.58 7.95
CA SER A 258 42.63 -23.81 7.91
C SER A 258 43.35 -24.98 7.22
N SER A 259 43.15 -26.18 7.75
CA SER A 259 43.41 -27.44 7.04
C SER A 259 42.49 -27.61 5.81
N PRO A 260 42.82 -28.51 4.86
CA PRO A 260 41.96 -28.80 3.71
C PRO A 260 40.52 -29.18 4.09
N ILE A 261 40.34 -29.96 5.17
CA ILE A 261 39.01 -30.39 5.63
C ILE A 261 38.22 -29.19 6.18
N GLN A 262 38.85 -28.30 6.94
CA GLN A 262 38.22 -27.08 7.46
C GLN A 262 37.82 -26.13 6.32
N LYS A 263 38.65 -26.00 5.27
CA LYS A 263 38.30 -25.23 4.07
C LYS A 263 37.04 -25.78 3.39
N THR A 264 36.96 -27.09 3.17
CA THR A 264 35.79 -27.74 2.57
C THR A 264 34.53 -27.56 3.41
N ARG A 265 34.64 -27.64 4.75
CA ARG A 265 33.52 -27.38 5.67
C ARG A 265 33.05 -25.93 5.58
N MET A 266 33.97 -24.97 5.54
CA MET A 266 33.66 -23.55 5.37
C MET A 266 32.95 -23.30 4.03
N ASP A 267 33.48 -23.83 2.93
CA ASP A 267 32.90 -23.68 1.60
C ASP A 267 31.49 -24.30 1.52
N SER A 268 31.27 -25.42 2.21
CA SER A 268 29.94 -26.04 2.30
C SER A 268 28.95 -25.20 3.12
N LEU A 269 29.43 -24.57 4.20
CA LEU A 269 28.62 -23.75 5.10
C LEU A 269 28.15 -22.46 4.41
N ILE A 270 28.98 -21.86 3.55
CA ILE A 270 28.66 -20.59 2.87
C ILE A 270 27.91 -20.76 1.55
N ARG A 271 27.91 -21.97 0.97
CA ARG A 271 27.24 -22.28 -0.30
C ARG A 271 25.77 -21.85 -0.38
N PRO A 272 24.94 -21.92 0.68
CA PRO A 272 23.55 -21.45 0.62
C PRO A 272 23.41 -19.96 0.28
N PHE A 273 24.41 -19.13 0.60
CA PHE A 273 24.39 -17.70 0.33
C PHE A 273 24.73 -17.36 -1.13
N GLY A 274 25.17 -18.35 -1.90
CA GLY A 274 25.53 -18.19 -3.30
C GLY A 274 26.93 -18.72 -3.56
N ASP A 275 27.52 -18.23 -4.64
CA ASP A 275 28.82 -18.68 -5.11
C ASP A 275 29.76 -17.49 -5.25
N ILE A 276 30.84 -17.54 -4.49
CA ILE A 276 31.89 -16.52 -4.47
C ILE A 276 32.58 -16.43 -5.84
N ALA A 277 32.68 -17.54 -6.58
CA ALA A 277 33.35 -17.60 -7.87
C ALA A 277 32.53 -16.93 -8.99
N THR A 278 31.19 -17.02 -8.92
CA THR A 278 30.27 -16.44 -9.91
C THR A 278 29.60 -15.14 -9.43
N ALA A 279 29.90 -14.68 -8.22
CA ALA A 279 29.33 -13.49 -7.59
C ALA A 279 27.78 -13.48 -7.51
N SER A 280 27.14 -14.66 -7.54
CA SER A 280 25.69 -14.78 -7.37
C SER A 280 25.33 -14.65 -5.89
N LEU A 281 24.39 -13.77 -5.56
CA LEU A 281 23.84 -13.63 -4.20
C LEU A 281 22.45 -14.25 -4.12
N ASN A 282 22.28 -15.23 -3.25
CA ASN A 282 20.97 -15.80 -2.94
C ASN A 282 20.22 -14.93 -1.91
N VAL A 283 18.91 -15.09 -1.85
CA VAL A 283 18.07 -14.50 -0.78
C VAL A 283 18.44 -15.14 0.55
N VAL A 284 18.62 -14.33 1.59
CA VAL A 284 18.89 -14.80 2.94
C VAL A 284 17.61 -14.72 3.76
N THR A 285 17.17 -15.86 4.28
CA THR A 285 16.06 -15.93 5.23
C THR A 285 16.58 -15.89 6.66
N ALA A 286 15.74 -15.46 7.60
CA ALA A 286 16.03 -15.54 9.05
C ALA A 286 16.58 -16.92 9.46
N GLY A 287 15.87 -17.98 9.06
CA GLY A 287 16.25 -19.35 9.39
C GLY A 287 17.59 -19.77 8.80
N ALA A 288 17.86 -19.41 7.53
CA ALA A 288 19.13 -19.71 6.88
C ALA A 288 20.30 -18.96 7.55
N PHE A 289 20.09 -17.71 7.95
CA PHE A 289 21.09 -16.92 8.65
C PHE A 289 21.38 -17.47 10.06
N THR A 290 20.34 -17.78 10.85
CA THR A 290 20.52 -18.34 12.20
C THR A 290 21.22 -19.70 12.16
N ALA A 291 20.88 -20.57 11.20
CA ALA A 291 21.55 -21.85 10.99
C ALA A 291 23.02 -21.72 10.56
N PHE A 292 23.41 -20.54 10.07
CA PHE A 292 24.76 -20.26 9.60
C PHE A 292 25.63 -19.53 10.64
N ALA A 293 25.08 -18.50 11.29
CA ALA A 293 25.86 -17.50 12.03
C ALA A 293 26.64 -18.12 13.20
N GLU A 294 25.99 -18.94 14.03
CA GLU A 294 26.64 -19.57 15.18
C GLU A 294 27.68 -20.63 14.78
N PRO A 295 27.37 -21.57 13.85
CA PRO A 295 28.39 -22.47 13.32
C PRO A 295 29.58 -21.74 12.70
N PHE A 296 29.35 -20.64 11.98
CA PHE A 296 30.43 -19.86 11.40
C PHE A 296 31.32 -19.23 12.47
N LYS A 297 30.75 -18.58 13.49
CA LYS A 297 31.50 -18.03 14.63
C LYS A 297 32.33 -19.11 15.31
N SER A 298 31.77 -20.31 15.51
CA SER A 298 32.48 -21.45 16.07
C SER A 298 33.65 -21.90 15.20
N ILE A 299 33.48 -21.96 13.87
CA ILE A 299 34.58 -22.28 12.95
C ILE A 299 35.68 -21.21 13.03
N VAL A 300 35.31 -19.92 13.05
CA VAL A 300 36.29 -18.83 13.19
C VAL A 300 37.07 -19.00 14.48
N ALA A 301 36.39 -19.18 15.62
CA ALA A 301 37.05 -19.36 16.92
C ALA A 301 38.00 -20.56 16.92
N THR A 302 37.50 -21.73 16.52
CA THR A 302 38.25 -23.00 16.59
C THR A 302 39.42 -23.06 15.61
N THR A 303 39.33 -22.42 14.43
CA THR A 303 40.43 -22.46 13.44
C THR A 303 41.64 -21.65 13.92
N PHE A 304 41.42 -20.60 14.72
CA PHE A 304 42.47 -19.79 15.30
C PHE A 304 42.97 -20.31 16.66
N GLU A 305 42.49 -21.46 17.14
CA GLU A 305 43.07 -22.13 18.30
C GLU A 305 44.43 -22.75 17.98
N LYS A 306 45.37 -22.62 18.91
CA LYS A 306 46.75 -23.11 18.76
C LYS A 306 46.83 -24.58 18.36
N SER A 307 46.07 -25.43 19.05
CA SER A 307 45.94 -26.86 18.77
C SER A 307 45.42 -27.14 17.36
N SER A 308 44.58 -26.27 16.80
CA SER A 308 43.98 -26.47 15.48
C SER A 308 44.96 -26.16 14.36
N TYR A 309 45.59 -24.99 14.36
CA TYR A 309 46.47 -24.60 13.27
C TYR A 309 47.86 -25.27 13.34
N GLU A 310 48.36 -25.64 14.53
CA GLU A 310 49.61 -26.42 14.63
C GLU A 310 49.46 -27.83 14.03
N ASN A 311 48.29 -28.45 14.22
CA ASN A 311 47.98 -29.77 13.67
C ASN A 311 47.46 -29.73 12.22
N ALA A 312 47.16 -28.55 11.68
CA ALA A 312 46.63 -28.38 10.33
C ALA A 312 47.68 -28.46 9.21
N GLY A 313 48.97 -28.56 9.55
CA GLY A 313 50.07 -28.60 8.56
C GLY A 313 50.22 -27.30 7.77
N VAL A 314 49.78 -26.16 8.33
CA VAL A 314 49.92 -24.83 7.69
C VAL A 314 51.33 -24.27 7.87
N SER A 315 51.73 -23.33 7.02
CA SER A 315 53.10 -22.76 7.03
C SER A 315 53.38 -21.97 8.32
N LYS A 316 54.67 -21.78 8.66
CA LYS A 316 55.07 -20.98 9.83
C LYS A 316 54.54 -19.55 9.77
N GLU A 317 54.43 -18.99 8.56
CA GLU A 317 53.85 -17.66 8.33
C GLU A 317 52.35 -17.63 8.66
N ALA A 318 51.62 -18.71 8.33
CA ALA A 318 50.22 -18.86 8.69
C ALA A 318 50.03 -19.02 10.20
N GLN A 319 50.92 -19.75 10.88
CA GLN A 319 50.88 -19.88 12.35
C GLN A 319 51.10 -18.53 13.05
N LYS A 320 52.13 -17.77 12.66
CA LYS A 320 52.37 -16.41 13.18
C LYS A 320 51.21 -15.46 12.87
N PHE A 321 50.58 -15.64 11.71
CA PHE A 321 49.38 -14.89 11.35
C PHE A 321 48.21 -15.22 12.29
N ALA A 322 48.00 -16.50 12.63
CA ALA A 322 46.95 -16.94 13.54
C ALA A 322 47.10 -16.32 14.93
N GLU A 323 48.31 -16.37 15.49
CA GLU A 323 48.63 -15.80 16.82
C GLU A 323 48.35 -14.30 16.90
N LYS A 324 48.66 -13.57 15.83
CA LYS A 324 48.50 -12.11 15.79
C LYS A 324 47.07 -11.66 15.51
N ASN A 325 46.32 -12.40 14.67
CA ASN A 325 45.06 -11.91 14.10
C ASN A 325 43.82 -12.71 14.54
N GLY A 326 43.95 -13.79 15.31
CA GLY A 326 42.81 -14.64 15.67
C GLY A 326 41.70 -13.91 16.42
N LEU A 327 42.06 -13.19 17.50
CA LEU A 327 41.08 -12.43 18.29
C LEU A 327 40.41 -11.33 17.47
N SER A 328 41.18 -10.58 16.68
CA SER A 328 40.63 -9.50 15.84
C SER A 328 39.74 -10.03 14.73
N THR A 329 40.07 -11.19 14.13
CA THR A 329 39.25 -11.85 13.11
C THR A 329 37.92 -12.30 13.71
N TYR A 330 37.94 -12.92 14.90
CA TYR A 330 36.73 -13.32 15.60
C TYR A 330 35.83 -12.12 15.95
N GLN A 331 36.38 -11.08 16.56
CA GLN A 331 35.62 -9.87 16.91
C GLN A 331 35.04 -9.18 15.68
N THR A 332 35.78 -9.17 14.57
CA THR A 332 35.31 -8.63 13.28
C THR A 332 34.14 -9.46 12.75
N ALA A 333 34.24 -10.79 12.78
CA ALA A 333 33.18 -11.69 12.36
C ALA A 333 31.91 -11.53 13.21
N GLU A 334 32.05 -11.49 14.54
CA GLU A 334 30.94 -11.33 15.48
C GLU A 334 30.21 -10.00 15.24
N LYS A 335 30.95 -8.89 15.17
CA LYS A 335 30.38 -7.57 14.90
C LYS A 335 29.64 -7.54 13.57
N PHE A 336 30.29 -8.01 12.50
CA PHE A 336 29.72 -8.00 11.15
C PHE A 336 28.44 -8.85 11.06
N LEU A 337 28.43 -10.04 11.67
CA LEU A 337 27.22 -10.87 11.70
C LEU A 337 26.09 -10.21 12.48
N GLY A 338 26.39 -9.47 13.56
CA GLY A 338 25.38 -8.67 14.26
C GLY A 338 24.83 -7.51 13.42
N GLU A 339 25.65 -6.90 12.55
CA GLU A 339 25.20 -5.88 11.59
C GLU A 339 24.26 -6.51 10.53
N ILE A 340 24.58 -7.70 10.03
CA ILE A 340 23.71 -8.46 9.11
C ILE A 340 22.39 -8.89 9.79
N GLU A 341 22.44 -9.31 11.04
CA GLU A 341 21.25 -9.71 11.79
C GLU A 341 20.24 -8.56 11.92
N LYS A 342 20.73 -7.35 12.21
CA LYS A 342 19.89 -6.13 12.23
C LYS A 342 19.27 -5.83 10.87
N GLU A 343 20.05 -5.98 9.80
CA GLU A 343 19.57 -5.79 8.43
C GLU A 343 18.47 -6.80 8.06
N LEU A 344 18.67 -8.06 8.42
CA LEU A 344 17.73 -9.14 8.18
C LEU A 344 16.44 -8.95 8.98
N ALA A 345 16.52 -8.47 10.22
CA ALA A 345 15.35 -8.16 11.03
C ALA A 345 14.45 -7.10 10.37
N LYS A 346 15.04 -6.03 9.80
CA LYS A 346 14.30 -5.02 9.02
C LYS A 346 13.64 -5.63 7.78
N ALA A 347 14.38 -6.47 7.04
CA ALA A 347 13.85 -7.14 5.85
C ALA A 347 12.66 -8.06 6.17
N ASN A 348 12.76 -8.88 7.23
CA ASN A 348 11.69 -9.77 7.67
C ASN A 348 10.43 -9.01 8.11
N GLY A 349 10.57 -7.85 8.74
CA GLY A 349 9.43 -7.01 9.11
C GLY A 349 8.64 -6.55 7.89
N LEU A 350 9.33 -6.14 6.83
CA LEU A 350 8.71 -5.75 5.57
C LEU A 350 8.08 -6.93 4.83
N ASP A 351 8.77 -8.07 4.77
CA ASP A 351 8.23 -9.29 4.16
C ASP A 351 6.95 -9.76 4.90
N LYS A 352 6.91 -9.61 6.24
CA LYS A 352 5.72 -9.87 7.04
C LYS A 352 4.58 -8.90 6.74
N ASP A 353 4.83 -7.59 6.75
CA ASP A 353 3.82 -6.57 6.42
C ASP A 353 3.19 -6.86 5.05
N LEU A 354 4.02 -7.21 4.05
CA LEU A 354 3.56 -7.50 2.71
C LEU A 354 2.79 -8.84 2.61
N ALA A 355 3.18 -9.87 3.36
CA ALA A 355 2.45 -11.14 3.44
C ALA A 355 1.08 -10.99 4.13
N ASP A 356 0.99 -10.15 5.16
CA ASP A 356 -0.26 -9.82 5.83
C ASP A 356 -1.20 -9.09 4.84
N ILE A 357 -0.69 -8.11 4.06
CA ILE A 357 -1.47 -7.47 2.99
C ILE A 357 -1.89 -8.48 1.91
N GLN A 358 -1.01 -9.39 1.50
CA GLN A 358 -1.33 -10.43 0.51
C GLN A 358 -2.53 -11.29 0.94
N THR A 359 -2.57 -11.63 2.23
CA THR A 359 -3.64 -12.44 2.83
C THR A 359 -4.97 -11.70 2.80
N GLU A 360 -4.97 -10.41 3.14
CA GLU A 360 -6.17 -9.56 3.05
C GLU A 360 -6.66 -9.39 1.61
N VAL A 361 -5.75 -9.21 0.65
CA VAL A 361 -6.08 -9.15 -0.79
C VAL A 361 -6.71 -10.46 -1.25
N ASP A 362 -6.16 -11.61 -0.87
CA ASP A 362 -6.71 -12.92 -1.25
C ASP A 362 -8.11 -13.15 -0.65
N ARG A 363 -8.29 -12.80 0.62
CA ARG A 363 -9.60 -12.87 1.29
C ARG A 363 -10.62 -11.96 0.60
N PHE A 364 -10.25 -10.71 0.34
CA PHE A 364 -11.07 -9.76 -0.38
C PHE A 364 -11.51 -10.30 -1.75
N ARG A 365 -10.57 -10.84 -2.54
CA ARG A 365 -10.87 -11.41 -3.87
C ARG A 365 -11.88 -12.55 -3.80
N LYS A 366 -11.72 -13.46 -2.82
CA LYS A 366 -12.61 -14.60 -2.61
C LYS A 366 -14.01 -14.15 -2.20
N ASP A 367 -14.10 -13.25 -1.22
CA ASP A 367 -15.37 -12.74 -0.72
C ASP A 367 -16.12 -11.95 -1.79
N LEU A 368 -15.43 -11.03 -2.49
CA LEU A 368 -16.05 -10.23 -3.55
C LEU A 368 -16.45 -11.08 -4.76
N SER A 369 -15.66 -12.10 -5.12
CA SER A 369 -16.05 -13.04 -6.18
C SER A 369 -17.28 -13.85 -5.80
N LYS A 370 -17.44 -14.21 -4.52
CA LYS A 370 -18.64 -14.88 -4.01
C LYS A 370 -19.84 -13.93 -4.06
N HIS A 371 -19.67 -12.71 -3.54
CA HIS A 371 -20.71 -11.68 -3.60
C HIS A 371 -21.15 -11.42 -5.03
N LEU A 372 -20.22 -11.27 -5.99
CA LEU A 372 -20.55 -11.08 -7.41
C LEU A 372 -21.36 -12.26 -7.97
N LYS A 373 -21.02 -13.51 -7.63
CA LYS A 373 -21.82 -14.67 -8.07
C LYS A 373 -23.25 -14.62 -7.52
N ASP A 374 -23.42 -14.29 -6.25
CA ASP A 374 -24.72 -14.16 -5.61
C ASP A 374 -25.52 -12.97 -6.18
N TYR A 375 -24.82 -11.87 -6.47
CA TYR A 375 -25.34 -10.67 -7.13
C TYR A 375 -25.86 -10.99 -8.55
N LEU A 376 -25.10 -11.74 -9.34
CA LEU A 376 -25.52 -12.14 -10.69
C LEU A 376 -26.76 -13.04 -10.66
N VAL A 377 -26.84 -14.00 -9.73
CA VAL A 377 -28.03 -14.86 -9.57
C VAL A 377 -29.27 -14.03 -9.32
N TYR A 378 -29.15 -13.09 -8.39
CA TYR A 378 -30.26 -12.23 -8.01
C TYR A 378 -30.76 -11.36 -9.18
N GLY A 379 -29.85 -10.91 -10.05
CA GLY A 379 -30.18 -10.17 -11.28
C GLY A 379 -30.85 -10.99 -12.39
N GLY A 380 -31.14 -12.28 -12.16
CA GLY A 380 -31.87 -13.15 -13.09
C GLY A 380 -31.02 -14.20 -13.83
N HIS A 381 -29.83 -14.53 -13.31
CA HIS A 381 -28.98 -15.58 -13.88
C HIS A 381 -29.03 -16.89 -13.09
N ASP A 382 -29.78 -17.88 -13.55
CA ASP A 382 -29.91 -19.18 -12.86
C ASP A 382 -28.61 -20.04 -12.87
N LYS A 383 -27.60 -19.67 -13.67
CA LYS A 383 -26.31 -20.38 -13.78
C LYS A 383 -25.13 -19.57 -13.24
N GLN A 384 -24.78 -19.77 -11.98
CA GLN A 384 -23.74 -18.99 -11.26
C GLN A 384 -22.37 -18.92 -11.96
N SER A 385 -21.82 -20.05 -12.41
CA SER A 385 -20.42 -20.10 -12.87
C SER A 385 -20.23 -19.62 -14.31
N GLU A 386 -21.18 -19.90 -15.20
CA GLU A 386 -21.12 -19.50 -16.60
C GLU A 386 -21.24 -17.97 -16.74
N ASN A 387 -22.11 -17.35 -15.94
CA ASN A 387 -22.35 -15.92 -16.00
C ASN A 387 -21.26 -15.10 -15.31
N PHE A 388 -20.67 -15.61 -14.22
CA PHE A 388 -19.48 -15.01 -13.62
C PHE A 388 -18.33 -14.93 -14.63
N ASN A 389 -18.03 -16.01 -15.35
CA ASN A 389 -16.95 -16.02 -16.34
C ASN A 389 -17.20 -15.06 -17.50
N ARG A 390 -18.45 -14.93 -17.95
CA ARG A 390 -18.81 -13.98 -19.02
C ARG A 390 -18.66 -12.52 -18.57
N VAL A 391 -19.03 -12.21 -17.34
CA VAL A 391 -18.84 -10.87 -16.75
C VAL A 391 -17.36 -10.55 -16.51
N MET A 392 -16.57 -11.53 -16.08
CA MET A 392 -15.11 -11.40 -15.91
C MET A 392 -14.33 -11.51 -17.24
N SER A 393 -15.01 -11.61 -18.38
CA SER A 393 -14.36 -11.75 -19.68
C SER A 393 -13.57 -10.49 -20.05
N LYS A 394 -12.37 -10.69 -20.61
CA LYS A 394 -11.60 -9.59 -21.23
C LYS A 394 -12.22 -9.08 -22.53
N ASP A 395 -13.17 -9.83 -23.11
CA ASP A 395 -13.92 -9.44 -24.31
C ASP A 395 -15.15 -8.60 -23.94
N ASP A 396 -15.14 -7.34 -24.37
CA ASP A 396 -16.22 -6.37 -24.15
C ASP A 396 -17.56 -6.85 -24.71
N GLN A 397 -17.59 -7.53 -25.87
CA GLN A 397 -18.84 -8.01 -26.46
C GLN A 397 -19.49 -9.09 -25.58
N VAL A 398 -18.65 -9.99 -25.03
CA VAL A 398 -19.11 -11.03 -24.10
C VAL A 398 -19.64 -10.41 -22.81
N ARG A 399 -18.97 -9.38 -22.28
CA ARG A 399 -19.42 -8.64 -21.09
C ARG A 399 -20.75 -7.92 -21.34
N THR A 400 -20.84 -7.10 -22.40
CA THR A 400 -22.07 -6.37 -22.74
C THR A 400 -23.26 -7.32 -22.93
N ALA A 401 -23.04 -8.46 -23.57
CA ALA A 401 -24.08 -9.48 -23.72
C ALA A 401 -24.51 -10.10 -22.38
N ALA A 402 -23.61 -10.28 -21.43
CA ALA A 402 -23.94 -10.80 -20.09
C ALA A 402 -24.70 -9.78 -19.24
N LEU A 403 -24.30 -8.50 -19.31
CA LEU A 403 -24.97 -7.39 -18.63
C LEU A 403 -26.38 -7.13 -19.19
N LYS A 404 -26.57 -7.30 -20.50
CA LYS A 404 -27.89 -7.16 -21.14
C LYS A 404 -28.92 -8.13 -20.56
N VAL A 405 -28.54 -9.36 -20.26
CA VAL A 405 -29.44 -10.37 -19.66
C VAL A 405 -29.97 -9.93 -18.29
N ILE A 406 -29.16 -9.21 -17.52
CA ILE A 406 -29.59 -8.67 -16.21
C ILE A 406 -30.59 -7.54 -16.41
N ASN A 407 -30.30 -6.60 -17.30
CA ASN A 407 -31.28 -5.56 -17.65
C ASN A 407 -32.59 -6.16 -18.17
N GLU A 408 -32.54 -7.23 -18.96
CA GLU A 408 -33.73 -7.97 -19.41
C GLU A 408 -34.47 -8.64 -18.24
N GLY A 409 -33.77 -9.12 -17.21
CA GLY A 409 -34.36 -9.65 -15.98
C GLY A 409 -35.15 -8.58 -15.19
N PHE A 410 -34.55 -7.40 -14.98
CA PHE A 410 -35.23 -6.26 -14.34
C PHE A 410 -36.38 -5.73 -15.20
N ALA A 411 -36.23 -5.71 -16.53
CA ALA A 411 -37.29 -5.32 -17.46
C ALA A 411 -38.50 -6.27 -17.39
N LYS A 412 -38.28 -7.58 -17.26
CA LYS A 412 -39.36 -8.57 -17.05
C LYS A 412 -40.09 -8.35 -15.73
N GLN A 413 -39.38 -8.00 -14.65
CA GLN A 413 -40.02 -7.63 -13.39
C GLN A 413 -40.85 -6.35 -13.53
N ALA A 414 -40.36 -5.36 -14.29
CA ALA A 414 -41.09 -4.13 -14.58
C ALA A 414 -42.35 -4.38 -15.43
N GLU A 415 -42.27 -5.26 -16.43
CA GLU A 415 -43.41 -5.67 -17.25
C GLU A 415 -44.48 -6.39 -16.40
N ALA A 416 -44.05 -7.26 -15.48
CA ALA A 416 -44.95 -7.99 -14.58
C ALA A 416 -45.74 -7.07 -13.62
N VAL A 417 -45.19 -5.88 -13.31
CA VAL A 417 -45.88 -4.82 -12.56
C VAL A 417 -46.92 -4.12 -13.42
N GLN A 418 -46.62 -3.85 -14.70
CA GLN A 418 -47.59 -3.26 -15.64
C GLN A 418 -48.77 -4.20 -15.92
N THR A 419 -48.52 -5.50 -16.02
CA THR A 419 -49.54 -6.51 -16.33
C THR A 419 -50.27 -7.06 -15.09
N ARG A 420 -49.95 -6.56 -13.89
CA ARG A 420 -50.52 -7.00 -12.59
C ARG A 420 -50.32 -8.50 -12.31
N SER A 421 -49.31 -9.11 -12.89
CA SER A 421 -49.03 -10.55 -12.73
C SER A 421 -48.21 -10.86 -11.47
N THR A 422 -47.71 -9.85 -10.76
CA THR A 422 -46.92 -9.97 -9.53
C THR A 422 -47.55 -9.15 -8.40
N SER A 423 -47.55 -9.67 -7.17
CA SER A 423 -48.07 -8.91 -6.02
C SER A 423 -47.11 -7.78 -5.61
N ASN A 424 -47.66 -6.66 -5.14
CA ASN A 424 -46.86 -5.53 -4.64
C ASN A 424 -45.87 -5.96 -3.54
N ALA A 425 -46.22 -6.96 -2.72
CA ALA A 425 -45.34 -7.51 -1.68
C ALA A 425 -44.10 -8.21 -2.25
N GLN A 426 -44.26 -8.99 -3.34
CA GLN A 426 -43.13 -9.64 -4.03
C GLN A 426 -42.23 -8.63 -4.71
N LEU A 427 -42.80 -7.55 -5.26
CA LEU A 427 -42.04 -6.46 -5.85
C LEU A 427 -41.22 -5.70 -4.82
N VAL A 428 -41.83 -5.35 -3.68
CA VAL A 428 -41.13 -4.66 -2.58
C VAL A 428 -40.02 -5.54 -2.02
N GLN A 429 -40.24 -6.84 -1.83
CA GLN A 429 -39.19 -7.77 -1.42
C GLN A 429 -38.06 -7.86 -2.44
N PHE A 430 -38.38 -7.83 -3.74
CA PHE A 430 -37.37 -7.80 -4.79
C PHE A 430 -36.53 -6.51 -4.71
N MET A 431 -37.16 -5.35 -4.62
CA MET A 431 -36.44 -4.08 -4.53
C MET A 431 -35.60 -3.97 -3.26
N LEU A 432 -36.12 -4.41 -2.11
CA LEU A 432 -35.37 -4.39 -0.84
C LEU A 432 -34.14 -5.29 -0.90
N ARG A 433 -34.23 -6.46 -1.53
CA ARG A 433 -33.10 -7.39 -1.64
C ARG A 433 -32.09 -6.92 -2.70
N ALA A 434 -32.55 -6.32 -3.81
CA ALA A 434 -31.67 -5.65 -4.78
C ALA A 434 -30.86 -4.54 -4.10
N ASN A 435 -31.49 -3.76 -3.23
CA ASN A 435 -30.85 -2.68 -2.49
C ASN A 435 -29.88 -3.20 -1.43
N SER A 436 -30.26 -4.20 -0.65
CA SER A 436 -29.36 -4.87 0.31
C SER A 436 -28.06 -5.33 -0.36
N ASN A 437 -28.16 -5.93 -1.55
CA ASN A 437 -27.00 -6.37 -2.31
C ASN A 437 -26.13 -5.16 -2.79
N ILE A 438 -26.74 -4.01 -3.09
CA ILE A 438 -26.02 -2.78 -3.45
C ILE A 438 -25.33 -2.18 -2.22
N ASP A 439 -25.99 -2.20 -1.06
CA ASP A 439 -25.46 -1.68 0.21
C ASP A 439 -24.28 -2.53 0.69
N GLU A 440 -24.36 -3.85 0.58
CA GLU A 440 -23.27 -4.80 0.89
C GLU A 440 -21.98 -4.48 0.09
N LEU A 441 -22.09 -3.91 -1.11
CA LEU A 441 -20.93 -3.50 -1.91
C LEU A 441 -20.10 -2.38 -1.26
N GLN A 442 -20.68 -1.57 -0.38
CA GLN A 442 -19.95 -0.51 0.32
C GLN A 442 -18.87 -1.07 1.23
N GLU A 443 -19.14 -2.17 1.93
CA GLU A 443 -18.16 -2.85 2.77
C GLU A 443 -16.91 -3.26 1.95
N TYR A 444 -17.12 -3.76 0.72
CA TYR A 444 -16.02 -4.14 -0.16
C TYR A 444 -15.21 -2.92 -0.63
N LYS A 445 -15.85 -1.78 -0.89
CA LYS A 445 -15.13 -0.54 -1.22
C LYS A 445 -14.23 -0.09 -0.07
N GLU A 446 -14.75 -0.11 1.15
CA GLU A 446 -13.99 0.23 2.36
C GLU A 446 -12.81 -0.72 2.56
N ARG A 447 -13.04 -2.03 2.46
CA ARG A 447 -11.98 -3.05 2.54
C ARG A 447 -10.90 -2.86 1.47
N PHE A 448 -11.29 -2.55 0.23
CA PHE A 448 -10.34 -2.26 -0.85
C PHE A 448 -9.52 -0.99 -0.57
N ASN A 449 -10.14 0.05 -0.01
CA ASN A 449 -9.44 1.27 0.41
C ASN A 449 -8.45 1.01 1.55
N GLN A 450 -8.80 0.13 2.49
CA GLN A 450 -7.88 -0.30 3.57
C GLN A 450 -6.67 -1.05 3.01
N ILE A 451 -6.87 -2.00 2.09
CA ILE A 451 -5.79 -2.70 1.37
C ILE A 451 -4.86 -1.71 0.66
N THR A 452 -5.46 -0.75 -0.04
CA THR A 452 -4.71 0.28 -0.78
C THR A 452 -3.88 1.14 0.17
N SER A 453 -4.45 1.56 1.30
CA SER A 453 -3.75 2.37 2.32
C SER A 453 -2.60 1.59 2.96
N ALA A 454 -2.81 0.29 3.22
CA ALA A 454 -1.76 -0.59 3.74
C ALA A 454 -0.60 -0.75 2.74
N MET A 455 -0.90 -0.90 1.43
CA MET A 455 0.13 -0.95 0.38
C MET A 455 0.95 0.34 0.29
N ILE A 456 0.32 1.51 0.40
CA ILE A 456 1.02 2.80 0.37
C ILE A 456 1.93 2.93 1.59
N THR A 457 1.40 2.61 2.78
CA THR A 457 2.17 2.60 4.03
C THR A 457 3.36 1.65 3.94
N PHE A 458 3.17 0.47 3.35
CA PHE A 458 4.25 -0.48 3.09
C PHE A 458 5.34 0.13 2.20
N TYR A 459 4.98 0.78 1.09
CA TYR A 459 5.97 1.41 0.20
C TYR A 459 6.79 2.48 0.91
N ASP A 460 6.15 3.32 1.73
CA ASP A 460 6.87 4.40 2.43
C ASP A 460 7.74 3.85 3.57
N LYS A 461 7.29 2.81 4.29
CA LYS A 461 8.13 2.06 5.25
C LYS A 461 9.33 1.43 4.55
N PHE A 462 9.12 0.82 3.38
CA PHE A 462 10.17 0.17 2.60
C PHE A 462 11.21 1.18 2.15
N ASP A 463 10.78 2.31 1.57
CA ASP A 463 11.65 3.41 1.13
C ASP A 463 12.49 3.98 2.29
N LYS A 464 11.86 4.21 3.45
CA LYS A 464 12.57 4.61 4.68
C LYS A 464 13.57 3.55 5.14
N SER A 465 13.26 2.26 5.02
CA SER A 465 14.15 1.18 5.49
C SER A 465 15.49 1.07 4.75
N ILE A 466 15.57 1.67 3.57
CA ILE A 466 16.74 1.66 2.68
C ILE A 466 17.30 3.07 2.47
N SER A 467 16.97 4.04 3.31
CA SER A 467 17.58 5.37 3.24
C SER A 467 19.05 5.33 3.72
N PRO A 468 19.93 6.22 3.25
CA PRO A 468 21.36 6.17 3.57
C PRO A 468 21.69 6.21 5.07
N ASP A 469 20.84 6.83 5.89
CA ASP A 469 20.93 6.89 7.35
C ASP A 469 20.62 5.56 8.04
N GLN A 470 19.94 4.64 7.36
CA GLN A 470 19.60 3.32 7.88
C GLN A 470 20.68 2.25 7.66
N ASN A 471 21.79 2.62 7.03
CA ASN A 471 22.91 1.73 6.73
C ASN A 471 23.51 1.16 8.04
N PRO A 472 23.44 -0.17 8.25
CA PRO A 472 23.84 -0.77 9.53
C PRO A 472 25.36 -0.97 9.65
N PHE A 473 26.12 -0.82 8.55
CA PHE A 473 27.53 -1.19 8.51
C PHE A 473 28.43 -0.10 9.06
N SER A 474 29.40 -0.50 9.87
CA SER A 474 30.41 0.41 10.41
C SER A 474 31.62 0.60 9.49
N ASN A 475 31.92 -0.39 8.63
CA ASN A 475 33.04 -0.35 7.70
C ASN A 475 32.69 0.45 6.42
N ALA A 476 33.60 1.31 5.95
CA ALA A 476 33.35 2.17 4.78
C ALA A 476 33.13 1.40 3.47
N ASP A 477 33.86 0.30 3.24
CA ASP A 477 33.70 -0.53 2.04
C ASP A 477 32.36 -1.25 2.04
N ASP A 478 31.94 -1.76 3.19
CA ASP A 478 30.63 -2.41 3.34
C ASP A 478 29.48 -1.42 3.26
N ARG A 479 29.65 -0.21 3.80
CA ARG A 479 28.66 0.86 3.63
C ARG A 479 28.45 1.20 2.16
N LYS A 480 29.52 1.24 1.38
CA LYS A 480 29.47 1.47 -0.07
C LYS A 480 28.81 0.31 -0.81
N ALA A 481 29.13 -0.94 -0.44
CA ALA A 481 28.49 -2.12 -0.99
C ALA A 481 26.98 -2.14 -0.70
N TRP A 482 26.60 -1.83 0.54
CA TRP A 482 25.19 -1.70 0.95
C TRP A 482 24.46 -0.64 0.12
N GLU A 483 25.04 0.55 -0.07
CA GLU A 483 24.41 1.63 -0.82
C GLU A 483 24.20 1.28 -2.31
N MET A 484 25.12 0.52 -2.90
CA MET A 484 24.96 -0.02 -4.25
C MET A 484 23.77 -0.99 -4.33
N HIS A 485 23.62 -1.88 -3.35
CA HIS A 485 22.46 -2.77 -3.27
C HIS A 485 21.17 -1.98 -3.00
N ALA A 486 21.19 -1.03 -2.06
CA ALA A 486 20.05 -0.18 -1.72
C ALA A 486 19.55 0.61 -2.94
N THR A 487 20.46 1.15 -3.77
CA THR A 487 20.08 1.87 -5.00
C THR A 487 19.32 0.97 -5.98
N LYS A 488 19.77 -0.28 -6.17
CA LYS A 488 19.06 -1.26 -7.01
C LYS A 488 17.68 -1.57 -6.43
N THR A 489 17.61 -1.76 -5.12
CA THR A 489 16.37 -2.04 -4.38
C THR A 489 15.38 -0.86 -4.45
N ARG A 490 15.85 0.39 -4.37
CA ARG A 490 15.05 1.62 -4.56
C ARG A 490 14.43 1.69 -5.97
N ASN A 491 15.21 1.38 -7.01
CA ASN A 491 14.67 1.36 -8.37
C ASN A 491 13.59 0.27 -8.54
N TYR A 492 13.81 -0.90 -7.95
CA TYR A 492 12.84 -2.00 -8.00
C TYR A 492 11.52 -1.64 -7.30
N ILE A 493 11.60 -1.08 -6.09
CA ILE A 493 10.39 -0.72 -5.34
C ILE A 493 9.65 0.45 -6.01
N GLN A 494 10.36 1.39 -6.64
CA GLN A 494 9.72 2.46 -7.39
C GLN A 494 8.93 1.91 -8.59
N GLN A 495 9.48 0.95 -9.34
CA GLN A 495 8.76 0.26 -10.41
C GLN A 495 7.53 -0.49 -9.88
N SER A 496 7.65 -1.15 -8.72
CA SER A 496 6.52 -1.80 -8.05
C SER A 496 5.44 -0.80 -7.66
N LYS A 497 5.81 0.35 -7.08
CA LYS A 497 4.91 1.45 -6.69
C LYS A 497 4.20 2.04 -7.91
N GLU A 498 4.89 2.19 -9.03
CA GLU A 498 4.31 2.63 -10.31
C GLU A 498 3.34 1.59 -10.89
N ALA A 499 3.70 0.31 -10.87
CA ALA A 499 2.81 -0.77 -11.31
C ALA A 499 1.55 -0.84 -10.45
N PHE A 500 1.68 -0.69 -9.13
CA PHE A 500 0.55 -0.58 -8.21
C PHE A 500 -0.32 0.63 -8.52
N LYS A 501 0.29 1.81 -8.72
CA LYS A 501 -0.44 3.03 -9.12
C LYS A 501 -1.20 2.80 -10.42
N LYS A 502 -0.60 2.19 -11.44
CA LYS A 502 -1.25 1.89 -12.72
C LYS A 502 -2.35 0.82 -12.64
N ALA A 503 -2.26 -0.08 -11.66
CA ALA A 503 -3.31 -1.07 -11.41
C ALA A 503 -4.47 -0.50 -10.59
N TYR A 504 -4.28 0.66 -9.97
CA TYR A 504 -5.25 1.31 -9.08
C TYR A 504 -5.90 2.56 -9.71
N LEU A 505 -5.14 3.30 -10.52
CA LEU A 505 -5.55 4.45 -11.33
C LEU A 505 -5.90 3.98 -12.74
#